data_AF-A0A948F1P5-F1
#
_entry.id   AF-A0A948F1P5-F1
#
_cell.length_a   1.000
_cell.length_b   1.000
_cell.length_c   1.000
_cell.angle_alpha   90.00
_cell.angle_beta   90.00
_cell.angle_gamma   90.00
#
_symmetry.space_group_name_H-M   'P 1'
#
loop_
_entity.id
_entity.type
_entity.pdbx_description
1 polymer ?
#
loop_
_entity_poly.entity_id
_entity_poly.type
_entity_poly.pdbx_seq_one_letter_code
_entity_poly.pdbx_strand_id
1 'polypeptide(L)'
;MCDTRQIWVLVTAPFARSLNDYAPWPVLLSGYANPTQALVSIAYSASDPAGVPVGTNGYTPASGYFRLWRTQAPQARNGASILSGGDYIPLGTYAATSLGFSVSTRLVDLFIEPVTPGTNQTLLVEVDPDGSGPKGFVCVDKWQSTVIRIEDLDWLAATNEAMHHTDLYQTNALLLRRCDKFKVDVRLSAGYSSDEHKLWFEAFDTFDGSLKTSKVPAVTSDLSPGEWYAKLLTVSNSADGTRTAHIEINIPTNAAIGEYRWRLNLSPKDADGNVIAQKWFQDYVIVLFNPWAPSDEVYMADDSHRNEYVLGMNGVIRLYDSYGTCSTMRWRYAQFSADALHALLCEISASGHGFIGNRSDRSSATGISRHLGARCDAIDGGILAGKWQPPYTAAHKLPWEWAGSDEILRIYNSSGGQSARYGQCWVYAGLLTTLLRSAGIPARPLTNHTSHHDKNGNGIDDTYYYPDGTVYDYETWSFHAWCDAWMRRSDRPGHDGWQAVDGTPQEPSNGTYRMGPAPLSAIRSNAGGLYDVDFVYSEVQNRPFNRWVGDGTSAWTLTDTGTTTWIGAEIVTKSVASDSFQDIRSEYK
;
A
#
# COMPACT_ATOMS: atom_id res chain seq x y z
N MET A 1 51.20 -37.64 -29.30
CA MET A 1 50.70 -36.26 -29.42
C MET A 1 49.43 -36.31 -30.25
N CYS A 2 48.26 -36.48 -29.62
CA CYS A 2 46.97 -36.30 -30.29
C CYS A 2 46.36 -34.99 -29.79
N ASP A 3 46.07 -34.14 -30.75
CA ASP A 3 45.71 -32.73 -30.63
C ASP A 3 44.40 -32.56 -29.84
N THR A 4 44.48 -31.84 -28.73
CA THR A 4 43.41 -31.53 -27.78
C THR A 4 42.46 -30.42 -28.30
N ARG A 5 42.15 -30.42 -29.60
CA ARG A 5 41.33 -29.38 -30.22
C ARG A 5 40.16 -30.01 -30.97
N GLN A 6 38.95 -29.64 -30.52
CA GLN A 6 37.64 -29.81 -31.17
C GLN A 6 36.82 -31.08 -30.88
N ILE A 7 36.40 -31.27 -29.62
CA ILE A 7 35.10 -31.88 -29.34
C ILE A 7 34.46 -31.11 -28.18
N TRP A 8 33.74 -30.03 -28.49
CA TRP A 8 32.93 -29.32 -27.50
C TRP A 8 31.48 -29.78 -27.63
N VAL A 9 30.87 -30.21 -26.53
CA VAL A 9 29.45 -29.94 -26.32
C VAL A 9 29.40 -28.45 -25.93
N LEU A 10 28.86 -27.60 -26.80
CA LEU A 10 28.72 -26.18 -26.48
C LEU A 10 27.49 -26.01 -25.59
N VAL A 11 27.69 -26.02 -24.27
CA VAL A 11 26.65 -25.68 -23.29
C VAL A 11 26.62 -24.16 -23.13
N THR A 12 25.73 -23.47 -23.83
CA THR A 12 25.45 -22.06 -23.54
C THR A 12 24.43 -21.95 -22.39
N ALA A 13 24.91 -21.75 -21.17
CA ALA A 13 24.43 -20.70 -20.25
C ALA A 13 25.10 -20.82 -18.87
N PRO A 14 25.91 -19.84 -18.45
CA PRO A 14 26.50 -19.78 -17.12
C PRO A 14 25.57 -19.06 -16.15
N PHE A 15 24.37 -19.58 -15.83
CA PHE A 15 23.53 -18.84 -14.88
C PHE A 15 22.75 -19.77 -13.96
N ALA A 16 22.71 -19.44 -12.67
CA ALA A 16 21.73 -19.98 -11.72
C ALA A 16 20.31 -19.80 -12.29
N ARG A 17 19.29 -20.54 -11.81
CA ARG A 17 17.90 -20.48 -12.37
C ARG A 17 16.80 -20.80 -11.36
N SER A 18 15.59 -20.29 -11.63
CA SER A 18 14.42 -20.39 -10.76
C SER A 18 13.85 -21.81 -10.71
N LEU A 19 13.18 -22.15 -9.61
CA LEU A 19 12.51 -23.45 -9.41
C LEU A 19 11.40 -23.75 -10.44
N ASN A 20 11.00 -22.76 -11.25
CA ASN A 20 9.92 -22.89 -12.25
C ASN A 20 10.40 -22.74 -13.70
N ASP A 21 11.67 -22.39 -13.94
CA ASP A 21 12.24 -22.21 -15.27
C ASP A 21 13.26 -23.30 -15.60
N TYR A 22 12.83 -24.25 -16.43
CA TYR A 22 13.71 -25.31 -16.94
C TYR A 22 14.82 -24.71 -17.78
N ALA A 23 16.06 -25.05 -17.45
CA ALA A 23 17.20 -24.62 -18.24
C ALA A 23 17.23 -25.46 -19.53
N PRO A 24 17.11 -24.87 -20.73
CA PRO A 24 17.47 -25.58 -21.94
C PRO A 24 18.96 -25.93 -21.84
N TRP A 25 19.25 -27.18 -22.15
CA TRP A 25 20.59 -27.75 -22.18
C TRP A 25 20.80 -28.31 -23.59
N PRO A 26 21.24 -27.46 -24.53
CA PRO A 26 21.53 -27.90 -25.88
C PRO A 26 22.74 -28.83 -25.84
N VAL A 27 22.54 -30.09 -26.24
CA VAL A 27 23.59 -31.09 -26.35
C VAL A 27 23.90 -31.33 -27.82
N LEU A 28 25.11 -30.96 -28.24
CA LEU A 28 25.60 -31.19 -29.59
C LEU A 28 26.46 -32.46 -29.64
N LEU A 29 26.02 -33.47 -30.39
CA LEU A 29 26.80 -34.65 -30.69
C LEU A 29 27.77 -34.35 -31.85
N SER A 30 29.07 -34.47 -31.59
CA SER A 30 30.11 -34.16 -32.58
C SER A 30 30.01 -35.02 -33.85
N GLY A 31 30.54 -34.50 -34.96
CA GLY A 31 30.60 -35.23 -36.23
C GLY A 31 31.43 -36.52 -36.17
N TYR A 32 32.27 -36.68 -35.15
CA TYR A 32 33.10 -37.86 -34.92
C TYR A 32 32.34 -39.05 -34.32
N ALA A 33 31.19 -38.83 -33.71
CA ALA A 33 30.34 -39.88 -33.16
C ALA A 33 29.34 -40.36 -34.22
N ASN A 34 29.11 -41.66 -34.32
CA ASN A 34 28.03 -42.19 -35.15
C ASN A 34 26.74 -42.30 -34.31
N PRO A 35 25.68 -41.51 -34.55
CA PRO A 35 24.49 -41.48 -33.69
C PRO A 35 23.78 -42.83 -33.56
N THR A 36 23.94 -43.73 -34.56
CA THR A 36 23.31 -45.06 -34.53
C THR A 36 24.10 -46.07 -33.71
N GLN A 37 25.34 -45.76 -33.33
CA GLN A 37 26.23 -46.65 -32.57
C GLN A 37 26.69 -46.03 -31.25
N ALA A 38 26.73 -44.71 -31.16
CA ALA A 38 27.27 -43.99 -30.02
C ALA A 38 26.43 -44.21 -28.75
N LEU A 39 27.13 -44.30 -27.62
CA LEU A 39 26.53 -44.32 -26.29
C LEU A 39 26.80 -42.99 -25.59
N VAL A 40 25.82 -42.51 -24.84
CA VAL A 40 25.89 -41.28 -24.04
C VAL A 40 25.66 -41.66 -22.58
N SER A 41 26.67 -41.50 -21.74
CA SER A 41 26.60 -41.61 -20.29
C SER A 41 26.23 -40.26 -19.70
N ILE A 42 25.23 -40.23 -18.82
CA ILE A 42 24.78 -39.04 -18.10
C ILE A 42 24.84 -39.34 -16.61
N ALA A 43 25.63 -38.58 -15.87
CA ALA A 43 25.78 -38.71 -14.42
C ALA A 43 25.52 -37.39 -13.71
N TYR A 44 24.61 -37.41 -12.73
CA TYR A 44 24.24 -36.26 -11.91
C TYR A 44 23.57 -36.72 -10.63
N SER A 45 23.35 -35.81 -9.68
CA SER A 45 22.56 -36.11 -8.49
C SER A 45 21.05 -36.03 -8.81
N ALA A 46 20.49 -37.17 -9.19
CA ALA A 46 19.15 -37.28 -9.72
C ALA A 46 18.08 -37.36 -8.61
N SER A 47 17.04 -36.53 -8.71
CA SER A 47 15.83 -36.61 -7.89
C SER A 47 14.71 -37.29 -8.67
N ASP A 48 14.55 -38.61 -8.48
CA ASP A 48 13.59 -39.39 -9.25
C ASP A 48 12.13 -38.94 -9.03
N PRO A 49 11.37 -38.56 -10.07
CA PRO A 49 9.95 -38.24 -9.98
C PRO A 49 9.09 -39.38 -9.41
N ALA A 50 9.47 -40.64 -9.61
CA ALA A 50 8.76 -41.80 -9.08
C ALA A 50 8.95 -41.98 -7.56
N GLY A 51 9.98 -41.33 -6.98
CA GLY A 51 10.28 -41.37 -5.55
C GLY A 51 9.55 -40.29 -4.73
N VAL A 52 8.69 -39.47 -5.36
CA VAL A 52 7.92 -38.42 -4.67
C VAL A 52 6.81 -39.07 -3.84
N PRO A 53 6.81 -38.93 -2.51
CA PRO A 53 5.73 -39.47 -1.67
C PRO A 53 4.40 -38.77 -2.01
N VAL A 54 3.33 -39.55 -2.18
CA VAL A 54 1.98 -39.00 -2.32
C VAL A 54 1.47 -38.62 -0.92
N GLY A 55 1.79 -37.41 -0.48
CA GLY A 55 1.37 -36.86 0.82
C GLY A 55 0.17 -35.90 0.71
N THR A 56 -0.59 -35.76 1.79
CA THR A 56 -1.78 -34.89 1.89
C THR A 56 -1.47 -33.39 2.01
N ASN A 57 -0.23 -33.01 2.35
CA ASN A 57 0.16 -31.62 2.68
C ASN A 57 1.31 -31.07 1.82
N GLY A 58 1.28 -31.31 0.51
CA GLY A 58 2.21 -30.70 -0.45
C GLY A 58 3.29 -31.65 -1.00
N TYR A 59 4.13 -31.09 -1.88
CA TYR A 59 5.11 -31.80 -2.69
C TYR A 59 6.49 -31.82 -2.02
N THR A 60 6.95 -33.00 -1.58
CA THR A 60 8.35 -33.19 -1.13
C THR A 60 9.11 -33.96 -2.22
N PRO A 61 10.09 -33.35 -2.90
CA PRO A 61 10.87 -34.05 -3.91
C PRO A 61 11.69 -35.20 -3.33
N ALA A 62 11.96 -36.23 -4.13
CA ALA A 62 12.93 -37.26 -3.79
C ALA A 62 14.34 -36.66 -3.61
N SER A 63 15.23 -37.37 -2.91
CA SER A 63 16.63 -36.96 -2.75
C SER A 63 17.32 -36.71 -4.09
N GLY A 64 18.10 -35.64 -4.20
CA GLY A 64 18.81 -35.25 -5.42
C GLY A 64 18.66 -33.77 -5.71
N TYR A 65 19.52 -33.24 -6.59
CA TYR A 65 19.56 -31.80 -6.89
C TYR A 65 18.87 -31.45 -8.21
N PHE A 66 18.83 -32.37 -9.17
CA PHE A 66 18.26 -32.09 -10.50
C PHE A 66 17.32 -33.18 -10.98
N ARG A 67 16.52 -32.82 -11.99
CA ARG A 67 15.94 -33.77 -12.96
C ARG A 67 16.27 -33.32 -14.36
N LEU A 68 16.40 -34.30 -15.25
CA LEU A 68 16.62 -34.06 -16.67
C LEU A 68 15.40 -34.53 -17.46
N TRP A 69 14.99 -33.75 -18.45
CA TRP A 69 13.79 -33.99 -19.23
C TRP A 69 14.05 -33.83 -20.72
N ARG A 70 13.31 -34.58 -21.55
CA ARG A 70 13.26 -34.36 -23.01
C ARG A 70 12.25 -33.30 -23.43
N THR A 71 11.30 -32.98 -22.56
CA THR A 71 10.14 -32.13 -22.87
C THR A 71 10.23 -30.82 -22.10
N GLN A 72 10.05 -29.69 -22.80
CA GLN A 72 10.11 -28.34 -22.23
C GLN A 72 8.82 -27.99 -21.49
N ALA A 73 8.90 -27.20 -20.42
CA ALA A 73 7.72 -26.55 -19.87
C ALA A 73 7.15 -25.46 -20.81
N PRO A 74 5.84 -25.18 -20.74
CA PRO A 74 4.85 -25.68 -19.78
C PRO A 74 4.18 -27.00 -20.19
N GLN A 75 4.73 -27.76 -21.14
CA GLN A 75 4.09 -29.01 -21.59
C GLN A 75 4.03 -30.04 -20.46
N ALA A 76 2.91 -30.77 -20.39
CA ALA A 76 2.72 -31.85 -19.43
C ALA A 76 3.78 -32.95 -19.68
N ARG A 77 4.39 -33.45 -18.61
CA ARG A 77 5.46 -34.45 -18.65
C ARG A 77 5.00 -35.77 -18.04
N ASN A 78 5.40 -36.86 -18.67
CA ASN A 78 5.34 -38.19 -18.11
C ASN A 78 6.59 -38.43 -17.26
N GLY A 79 6.41 -38.55 -15.94
CA GLY A 79 7.49 -38.79 -14.98
C GLY A 79 8.22 -40.13 -15.13
N ALA A 80 7.73 -41.03 -16.00
CA ALA A 80 8.44 -42.28 -16.31
C ALA A 80 9.76 -42.03 -17.06
N SER A 81 10.68 -42.98 -16.93
CA SER A 81 11.95 -42.96 -17.66
C SER A 81 11.75 -42.91 -19.18
N ILE A 82 12.66 -42.25 -19.89
CA ILE A 82 12.72 -42.26 -21.36
C ILE A 82 12.83 -43.67 -21.95
N LEU A 83 13.37 -44.62 -21.18
CA LEU A 83 13.47 -46.05 -21.56
C LEU A 83 12.12 -46.78 -21.45
N SER A 84 11.17 -46.20 -20.73
CA SER A 84 9.81 -46.72 -20.53
C SER A 84 8.75 -45.85 -21.23
N GLY A 85 9.17 -45.04 -22.20
CA GLY A 85 8.27 -44.18 -22.98
C GLY A 85 7.84 -42.89 -22.28
N GLY A 86 8.49 -42.49 -21.19
CA GLY A 86 8.26 -41.21 -20.52
C GLY A 86 9.24 -40.12 -20.95
N ASP A 87 9.30 -39.05 -20.15
CA ASP A 87 10.07 -37.83 -20.43
C ASP A 87 11.31 -37.66 -19.54
N TYR A 88 11.36 -38.35 -18.40
CA TYR A 88 12.44 -38.22 -17.42
C TYR A 88 13.69 -38.99 -17.87
N ILE A 89 14.87 -38.38 -17.77
CA ILE A 89 16.16 -38.97 -18.13
C ILE A 89 16.92 -39.29 -16.83
N PRO A 90 16.84 -40.54 -16.31
CA PRO A 90 17.64 -40.96 -15.17
C PRO A 90 19.16 -40.82 -15.40
N LEU A 91 19.94 -40.91 -14.33
CA LEU A 91 21.38 -41.17 -14.49
C LEU A 91 21.59 -42.54 -15.13
N GLY A 92 22.53 -42.67 -16.06
CA GLY A 92 22.80 -43.92 -16.76
C GLY A 92 23.34 -43.73 -18.17
N THR A 93 23.44 -44.84 -18.90
CA THR A 93 23.96 -44.89 -20.26
C THR A 93 22.85 -45.13 -21.27
N TYR A 94 22.83 -44.36 -22.34
CA TYR A 94 21.79 -44.35 -23.37
C TYR A 94 22.39 -44.55 -24.75
N ALA A 95 21.68 -45.24 -25.64
CA ALA A 95 21.95 -45.10 -27.06
C ALA A 95 21.66 -43.65 -27.47
N ALA A 96 22.53 -43.04 -28.28
CA ALA A 96 22.34 -41.65 -28.70
C ALA A 96 20.96 -41.43 -29.37
N THR A 97 20.46 -42.42 -30.12
CA THR A 97 19.11 -42.40 -30.70
C THR A 97 17.99 -42.30 -29.67
N SER A 98 18.14 -42.88 -28.48
CA SER A 98 17.15 -42.80 -27.40
C SER A 98 17.03 -41.38 -26.83
N LEU A 99 18.08 -40.57 -26.95
CA LEU A 99 18.05 -39.16 -26.56
C LEU A 99 17.54 -38.24 -27.68
N GLY A 100 17.29 -38.77 -28.89
CA GLY A 100 16.80 -38.01 -30.04
C GLY A 100 17.87 -37.67 -31.08
N PHE A 101 19.11 -38.12 -30.90
CA PHE A 101 20.15 -37.94 -31.92
C PHE A 101 19.89 -38.83 -33.14
N SER A 102 20.19 -38.29 -34.31
CA SER A 102 20.15 -39.04 -35.56
C SER A 102 21.23 -38.52 -36.50
N VAL A 103 21.37 -39.14 -37.68
CA VAL A 103 22.31 -38.67 -38.70
C VAL A 103 22.01 -37.22 -39.10
N SER A 104 20.73 -36.83 -39.16
CA SER A 104 20.27 -35.47 -39.48
C SER A 104 20.10 -34.55 -38.26
N THR A 105 19.97 -35.11 -37.05
CA THR A 105 19.72 -34.36 -35.81
C THR A 105 20.90 -34.55 -34.86
N ARG A 106 21.85 -33.60 -34.90
CA ARG A 106 23.04 -33.63 -34.05
C ARG A 106 22.94 -32.74 -32.82
N LEU A 107 22.00 -31.81 -32.81
CA LEU A 107 21.71 -30.94 -31.68
C LEU A 107 20.37 -31.37 -31.09
N VAL A 108 20.37 -31.68 -29.79
CA VAL A 108 19.17 -32.06 -29.04
C VAL A 108 19.07 -31.12 -27.84
N ASP A 109 17.89 -30.54 -27.64
CA ASP A 109 17.60 -29.77 -26.43
C ASP A 109 17.10 -30.71 -25.33
N LEU A 110 17.89 -30.82 -24.27
CA LEU A 110 17.45 -31.42 -23.00
C LEU A 110 17.07 -30.30 -22.03
N PHE A 111 16.39 -30.63 -20.94
CA PHE A 111 15.91 -29.63 -19.99
C PHE A 111 16.26 -30.01 -18.56
N ILE A 112 16.95 -29.10 -17.86
CA ILE A 112 17.37 -29.28 -16.47
C ILE A 112 16.34 -28.61 -15.55
N GLU A 113 15.79 -29.38 -14.63
CA GLU A 113 14.95 -28.92 -13.52
C GLU A 113 15.79 -28.89 -12.23
N PRO A 114 16.05 -27.73 -11.63
CA PRO A 114 16.59 -27.68 -10.27
C PRO A 114 15.52 -28.12 -9.27
N VAL A 115 15.89 -29.02 -8.35
CA VAL A 115 14.97 -29.61 -7.36
C VAL A 115 15.33 -29.19 -5.94
N THR A 116 16.60 -29.32 -5.56
CA THR A 116 17.10 -29.01 -4.22
C THR A 116 18.22 -27.97 -4.32
N PRO A 117 18.29 -26.98 -3.40
CA PRO A 117 19.38 -26.01 -3.39
C PRO A 117 20.70 -26.68 -3.05
N GLY A 118 21.78 -26.24 -3.70
CA GLY A 118 23.11 -26.82 -3.51
C GLY A 118 24.17 -26.03 -4.24
N THR A 119 25.41 -26.14 -3.77
CA THR A 119 26.57 -25.53 -4.39
C THR A 119 27.36 -26.57 -5.17
N ASN A 120 28.01 -26.15 -6.26
CA ASN A 120 28.97 -26.96 -7.03
C ASN A 120 28.44 -28.33 -7.48
N GLN A 121 27.14 -28.42 -7.78
CA GLN A 121 26.51 -29.64 -8.24
C GLN A 121 26.99 -29.97 -9.65
N THR A 122 27.35 -31.23 -9.87
CA THR A 122 27.94 -31.68 -11.13
C THR A 122 26.92 -32.42 -11.98
N LEU A 123 26.89 -32.09 -13.27
CA LEU A 123 26.25 -32.84 -14.34
C LEU A 123 27.35 -33.20 -15.35
N LEU A 124 27.59 -34.49 -15.53
CA LEU A 124 28.64 -35.04 -16.37
C LEU A 124 27.99 -35.76 -17.57
N VAL A 125 28.46 -35.46 -18.77
CA VAL A 125 28.12 -36.19 -19.99
C VAL A 125 29.38 -36.77 -20.58
N GLU A 126 29.33 -38.06 -20.89
CA GLU A 126 30.41 -38.74 -21.58
C GLU A 126 29.85 -39.43 -22.81
N VAL A 127 30.57 -39.37 -23.92
CA VAL A 127 30.16 -40.00 -25.18
C VAL A 127 31.21 -41.02 -25.58
N ASP A 128 30.74 -42.24 -25.77
CA ASP A 128 31.43 -43.27 -26.54
C ASP A 128 30.99 -43.16 -28.00
N PRO A 129 31.85 -42.71 -28.91
CA PRO A 129 31.47 -42.41 -30.29
C PRO A 129 31.23 -43.67 -31.15
N ASP A 130 31.72 -44.86 -30.73
CA ASP A 130 31.56 -46.13 -31.46
C ASP A 130 30.87 -47.24 -30.65
N GLY A 131 30.50 -46.97 -29.41
CA GLY A 131 29.58 -47.77 -28.61
C GLY A 131 30.23 -49.04 -28.06
N SER A 132 30.04 -50.18 -28.73
CA SER A 132 30.72 -51.43 -28.35
C SER A 132 32.13 -51.55 -28.92
N GLY A 133 32.63 -50.49 -29.56
CA GLY A 133 33.98 -50.41 -30.10
C GLY A 133 35.05 -50.23 -29.02
N PRO A 134 36.33 -50.16 -29.42
CA PRO A 134 37.45 -50.12 -28.49
C PRO A 134 37.70 -48.74 -27.86
N LYS A 135 37.01 -47.69 -28.29
CA LYS A 135 37.31 -46.31 -27.86
C LYS A 135 36.88 -46.05 -26.42
N GLY A 136 35.69 -46.49 -26.04
CA GLY A 136 35.11 -46.11 -24.75
C GLY A 136 34.64 -44.66 -24.72
N PHE A 137 34.26 -44.20 -23.53
CA PHE A 137 33.84 -42.82 -23.27
C PHE A 137 35.01 -41.84 -23.35
N VAL A 138 35.27 -41.32 -24.54
CA VAL A 138 36.44 -40.45 -24.83
C VAL A 138 36.07 -38.98 -25.00
N CYS A 139 34.79 -38.66 -25.22
CA CYS A 139 34.33 -37.27 -25.25
C CYS A 139 33.67 -36.97 -23.90
N VAL A 140 34.14 -35.97 -23.17
CA VAL A 140 33.62 -35.64 -21.85
C VAL A 140 33.27 -34.16 -21.81
N ASP A 141 32.10 -33.86 -21.27
CA ASP A 141 31.71 -32.51 -20.89
C ASP A 141 31.16 -32.50 -19.46
N LYS A 142 31.52 -31.48 -18.69
CA LYS A 142 31.17 -31.35 -17.28
C LYS A 142 30.59 -29.97 -17.02
N TRP A 143 29.38 -29.96 -16.49
CA TRP A 143 28.71 -28.75 -16.02
C TRP A 143 28.72 -28.69 -14.50
N GLN A 144 29.03 -27.51 -13.96
CA GLN A 144 28.90 -27.21 -12.54
C GLN A 144 27.82 -26.15 -12.35
N SER A 145 26.97 -26.36 -11.35
CA SER A 145 25.84 -25.49 -11.09
C SER A 145 25.61 -25.25 -9.61
N THR A 146 25.12 -24.05 -9.32
CA THR A 146 24.68 -23.63 -8.01
C THR A 146 23.19 -23.34 -8.09
N VAL A 147 22.41 -24.08 -7.30
CA VAL A 147 20.96 -23.91 -7.20
C VAL A 147 20.67 -23.04 -5.98
N ILE A 148 20.10 -21.85 -6.21
CA ILE A 148 19.79 -20.89 -5.17
C ILE A 148 18.28 -20.81 -4.98
N ARG A 149 17.85 -20.76 -3.72
CA ARG A 149 16.45 -20.57 -3.36
C ARG A 149 16.32 -19.43 -2.37
N ILE A 150 15.25 -18.65 -2.55
CA ILE A 150 14.75 -17.73 -1.53
C ILE A 150 13.94 -18.58 -0.56
N GLU A 151 14.52 -18.85 0.61
CA GLU A 151 13.92 -19.71 1.63
C GLU A 151 12.78 -18.98 2.31
N ASP A 152 13.07 -17.81 2.85
CA ASP A 152 12.13 -17.03 3.64
C ASP A 152 12.47 -15.55 3.68
N LEU A 153 11.55 -14.75 4.22
CA LEU A 153 11.72 -13.34 4.44
C LEU A 153 11.11 -12.96 5.78
N ASP A 154 11.89 -12.24 6.60
CA ASP A 154 11.42 -11.61 7.82
C ASP A 154 11.33 -10.10 7.61
N TRP A 155 10.13 -9.56 7.74
CA TRP A 155 9.84 -8.13 7.64
C TRP A 155 10.33 -7.34 8.86
N LEU A 156 10.86 -8.00 9.90
CA LEU A 156 11.32 -7.39 11.15
C LEU A 156 10.24 -6.48 11.76
N ALA A 157 8.98 -6.94 11.72
CA ALA A 157 7.80 -6.09 11.88
C ALA A 157 7.82 -5.29 13.17
N ALA A 158 8.04 -5.93 14.33
CA ALA A 158 8.10 -5.23 15.61
C ALA A 158 9.19 -4.14 15.67
N THR A 159 10.34 -4.35 15.01
CA THR A 159 11.42 -3.35 14.97
C THR A 159 11.04 -2.18 14.07
N ASN A 160 10.53 -2.48 12.87
CA ASN A 160 10.15 -1.45 11.92
C ASN A 160 8.94 -0.65 12.43
N GLU A 161 7.91 -1.29 12.98
CA GLU A 161 6.72 -0.59 13.47
C GLU A 161 7.03 0.34 14.64
N ALA A 162 7.95 -0.05 15.53
CA ALA A 162 8.44 0.83 16.58
C ALA A 162 9.19 2.05 16.01
N MET A 163 10.05 1.85 14.99
CA MET A 163 10.76 2.96 14.33
C MET A 163 9.81 3.89 13.56
N HIS A 164 8.78 3.32 12.94
CA HIS A 164 7.80 4.05 12.14
C HIS A 164 6.62 4.59 12.95
N HIS A 165 6.57 4.38 14.27
CA HIS A 165 5.47 4.83 15.15
C HIS A 165 4.11 4.28 14.69
N THR A 166 4.06 2.96 14.44
CA THR A 166 2.92 2.23 13.89
C THR A 166 2.58 0.97 14.69
N ASP A 167 3.25 0.75 15.82
CA ASP A 167 3.07 -0.37 16.75
C ASP A 167 1.70 -0.38 17.46
N LEU A 168 0.99 0.74 17.44
CA LEU A 168 -0.36 0.85 18.04
C LEU A 168 -1.48 0.29 17.14
N TYR A 169 -1.24 0.14 15.83
CA TYR A 169 -2.27 -0.31 14.89
C TYR A 169 -2.60 -1.79 15.12
N GLN A 170 -3.90 -2.09 15.20
CA GLN A 170 -4.40 -3.45 15.40
C GLN A 170 -4.50 -4.19 14.06
N THR A 171 -3.36 -4.66 13.55
CA THR A 171 -3.26 -5.41 12.30
C THR A 171 -2.15 -6.45 12.36
N ASN A 172 -2.24 -7.48 11.52
CA ASN A 172 -1.15 -8.45 11.34
C ASN A 172 -0.25 -8.10 10.14
N ALA A 173 -0.65 -7.13 9.31
CA ALA A 173 0.14 -6.66 8.19
C ALA A 173 1.19 -5.66 8.67
N LEU A 174 2.41 -5.73 8.11
CA LEU A 174 3.46 -4.76 8.40
C LEU A 174 3.00 -3.36 8.03
N LEU A 175 3.01 -2.43 9.00
CA LEU A 175 2.58 -1.07 8.77
C LEU A 175 3.73 -0.07 8.91
N LEU A 176 3.98 0.69 7.86
CA LEU A 176 5.12 1.61 7.75
C LEU A 176 4.64 3.01 7.37
N ARG A 177 5.55 3.98 7.45
CA ARG A 177 5.33 5.35 6.96
C ARG A 177 6.30 5.66 5.84
N ARG A 178 5.85 6.41 4.83
CA ARG A 178 6.70 6.84 3.70
C ARG A 178 7.80 7.82 4.16
N CYS A 179 8.66 8.26 3.22
CA CYS A 179 9.78 9.16 3.54
C CYS A 179 10.77 8.61 4.57
N ASP A 180 10.84 7.28 4.72
CA ASP A 180 11.67 6.64 5.72
C ASP A 180 12.04 5.23 5.25
N LYS A 181 12.95 4.59 5.98
CA LYS A 181 13.50 3.30 5.63
C LYS A 181 13.11 2.23 6.62
N PHE A 182 12.93 1.02 6.11
CA PHE A 182 12.64 -0.16 6.91
C PHE A 182 13.61 -1.29 6.58
N LYS A 183 13.80 -2.20 7.53
CA LYS A 183 14.73 -3.32 7.40
C LYS A 183 14.00 -4.60 7.03
N VAL A 184 14.66 -5.46 6.26
CA VAL A 184 14.13 -6.77 5.87
C VAL A 184 15.28 -7.77 5.82
N ASP A 185 15.05 -8.95 6.38
CA ASP A 185 16.01 -10.04 6.38
C ASP A 185 15.55 -11.11 5.39
N VAL A 186 16.36 -11.37 4.37
CA VAL A 186 16.07 -12.36 3.33
C VAL A 186 16.94 -13.58 3.55
N ARG A 187 16.30 -14.71 3.85
CA ARG A 187 16.97 -15.99 4.05
C ARG A 187 17.09 -16.74 2.73
N LEU A 188 18.31 -17.12 2.37
CA LEU A 188 18.71 -17.70 1.09
C LEU A 188 19.49 -18.99 1.34
N SER A 189 19.46 -19.89 0.35
CA SER A 189 20.27 -21.11 0.43
C SER A 189 21.78 -20.83 0.33
N ALA A 190 22.59 -21.84 0.69
CA ALA A 190 24.05 -21.74 0.80
C ALA A 190 24.80 -21.19 -0.43
N GLY A 191 24.18 -21.29 -1.62
CA GLY A 191 24.74 -20.84 -2.88
C GLY A 191 24.68 -19.34 -3.15
N TYR A 192 23.93 -18.58 -2.34
CA TYR A 192 23.89 -17.13 -2.50
C TYR A 192 25.26 -16.47 -2.21
N SER A 193 25.63 -15.50 -3.02
CA SER A 193 26.83 -14.67 -2.85
C SER A 193 26.51 -13.26 -3.30
N SER A 194 26.75 -12.26 -2.46
CA SER A 194 26.55 -10.85 -2.82
C SER A 194 27.52 -10.38 -3.90
N ASP A 195 28.63 -11.09 -4.13
CA ASP A 195 29.62 -10.74 -5.16
C ASP A 195 29.19 -11.21 -6.54
N GLU A 196 28.48 -12.34 -6.61
CA GLU A 196 28.04 -12.98 -7.85
C GLU A 196 26.58 -12.70 -8.19
N HIS A 197 25.75 -12.41 -7.18
CA HIS A 197 24.30 -12.27 -7.31
C HIS A 197 23.83 -10.88 -6.92
N LYS A 198 22.73 -10.46 -7.53
CA LYS A 198 21.97 -9.26 -7.18
C LYS A 198 20.53 -9.64 -6.87
N LEU A 199 19.95 -8.92 -5.93
CA LEU A 199 18.57 -9.09 -5.49
C LEU A 199 17.83 -7.75 -5.62
N TRP A 200 16.57 -7.77 -6.00
CA TRP A 200 15.76 -6.56 -6.04
C TRP A 200 14.31 -6.89 -5.73
N PHE A 201 13.61 -5.89 -5.19
CA PHE A 201 12.20 -6.02 -4.89
C PHE A 201 11.36 -5.33 -5.95
N GLU A 202 10.12 -5.75 -6.02
CA GLU A 202 9.05 -5.08 -6.74
C GLU A 202 7.89 -4.94 -5.77
N ALA A 203 7.48 -3.70 -5.54
CA ALA A 203 6.33 -3.35 -4.72
C ALA A 203 5.14 -3.09 -5.65
N PHE A 204 4.07 -3.85 -5.46
CA PHE A 204 2.89 -3.84 -6.29
C PHE A 204 1.73 -3.21 -5.55
N ASP A 205 1.14 -2.18 -6.14
CA ASP A 205 -0.12 -1.60 -5.66
C ASP A 205 -1.24 -1.93 -6.66
N THR A 206 -2.46 -2.13 -6.14
CA THR A 206 -3.67 -2.38 -6.96
C THR A 206 -4.50 -1.11 -7.01
N PHE A 207 -3.89 -0.10 -7.62
CA PHE A 207 -4.24 1.30 -7.49
C PHE A 207 -5.56 1.69 -8.23
N ASP A 208 -5.93 1.01 -9.32
CA ASP A 208 -7.11 1.30 -10.17
C ASP A 208 -7.82 0.02 -10.66
N GLY A 209 -7.63 -1.11 -9.97
CA GLY A 209 -7.97 -2.44 -10.47
C GLY A 209 -6.96 -3.01 -11.47
N SER A 210 -5.98 -2.21 -11.92
CA SER A 210 -4.75 -2.67 -12.57
C SER A 210 -3.58 -2.69 -11.59
N LEU A 211 -2.72 -3.70 -11.75
CA LEU A 211 -1.54 -3.87 -10.94
C LEU A 211 -0.45 -2.89 -11.43
N LYS A 212 -0.06 -1.89 -10.61
CA LYS A 212 1.14 -1.09 -10.89
C LYS A 212 2.31 -1.65 -10.11
N THR A 213 3.50 -1.48 -10.65
CA THR A 213 4.73 -2.02 -10.08
C THR A 213 5.74 -0.90 -9.89
N SER A 214 6.20 -0.70 -8.66
CA SER A 214 7.38 0.10 -8.35
C SER A 214 8.58 -0.83 -8.27
N LYS A 215 9.58 -0.59 -9.13
CA LYS A 215 10.86 -1.29 -9.02
C LYS A 215 11.63 -0.75 -7.83
N VAL A 216 12.19 -1.65 -7.02
CA VAL A 216 13.01 -1.34 -5.85
C VAL A 216 14.40 -1.96 -6.08
N PRO A 217 15.26 -1.31 -6.89
CA PRO A 217 16.56 -1.84 -7.28
C PRO A 217 17.51 -2.01 -6.10
N ALA A 218 18.39 -3.02 -6.17
CA ALA A 218 19.53 -3.09 -5.26
C ALA A 218 20.56 -2.01 -5.54
N VAL A 219 21.06 -1.39 -4.48
CA VAL A 219 22.08 -0.34 -4.53
C VAL A 219 23.15 -0.55 -3.47
N THR A 220 24.34 -0.01 -3.72
CA THR A 220 25.47 -0.02 -2.77
C THR A 220 25.55 1.26 -1.95
N SER A 221 24.90 2.33 -2.41
CA SER A 221 24.78 3.61 -1.73
C SER A 221 23.35 4.12 -1.82
N ASP A 222 22.99 5.01 -0.90
CA ASP A 222 21.67 5.63 -0.89
C ASP A 222 21.43 6.42 -2.19
N LEU A 223 20.21 6.30 -2.74
CA LEU A 223 19.75 7.11 -3.87
C LEU A 223 19.02 8.38 -3.38
N SER A 224 18.35 9.09 -4.28
CA SER A 224 17.48 10.19 -3.90
C SER A 224 16.37 9.70 -2.96
N PRO A 225 16.00 10.48 -1.92
CA PRO A 225 14.88 10.15 -1.04
C PRO A 225 13.54 9.96 -1.77
N GLY A 226 13.40 10.49 -2.97
CA GLY A 226 12.22 10.33 -3.83
C GLY A 226 12.18 9.01 -4.62
N GLU A 227 13.15 8.11 -4.44
CA GLU A 227 13.26 6.86 -5.19
C GLU A 227 13.10 5.63 -4.29
N TRP A 228 12.38 4.63 -4.78
CA TRP A 228 12.43 3.30 -4.17
C TRP A 228 13.82 2.69 -4.40
N TYR A 229 14.45 2.15 -3.35
CA TYR A 229 15.66 1.34 -3.48
C TYR A 229 15.84 0.39 -2.30
N ALA A 230 16.63 -0.66 -2.50
CA ALA A 230 17.01 -1.63 -1.49
C ALA A 230 18.53 -1.64 -1.34
N LYS A 231 19.04 -1.34 -0.15
CA LYS A 231 20.46 -1.35 0.15
C LYS A 231 20.83 -2.60 0.93
N LEU A 232 21.72 -3.41 0.37
CA LEU A 232 22.29 -4.54 1.10
C LEU A 232 23.24 -4.01 2.17
N LEU A 233 22.96 -4.32 3.44
CA LEU A 233 23.79 -3.92 4.57
C LEU A 233 24.90 -4.94 4.79
N THR A 234 24.53 -6.20 5.03
CA THR A 234 25.45 -7.30 5.32
C THR A 234 24.85 -8.64 4.88
N VAL A 235 25.70 -9.67 4.80
CA VAL A 235 25.28 -11.06 4.64
C VAL A 235 25.85 -11.87 5.81
N SER A 236 24.98 -12.55 6.54
CA SER A 236 25.37 -13.45 7.64
C SER A 236 25.17 -14.91 7.23
N ASN A 237 25.96 -15.81 7.84
CA ASN A 237 25.87 -17.25 7.60
C ASN A 237 25.22 -17.93 8.80
N SER A 238 24.30 -18.86 8.53
CA SER A 238 23.68 -19.72 9.54
C SER A 238 24.41 -21.05 9.65
N ALA A 239 24.26 -21.71 10.81
CA ALA A 239 24.91 -23.01 11.08
C ALA A 239 24.43 -24.15 10.16
N ASP A 240 23.22 -24.05 9.63
CA ASP A 240 22.65 -24.98 8.65
C ASP A 240 23.11 -24.71 7.19
N GLY A 241 24.05 -23.78 7.02
CA GLY A 241 24.60 -23.41 5.72
C GLY A 241 23.77 -22.40 4.94
N THR A 242 22.58 -21.99 5.42
CA THR A 242 21.84 -20.88 4.80
C THR A 242 22.51 -19.53 5.04
N ARG A 243 22.16 -18.54 4.24
CA ARG A 243 22.68 -17.17 4.31
C ARG A 243 21.53 -16.19 4.50
N THR A 244 21.72 -15.15 5.29
CA THR A 244 20.74 -14.07 5.46
C THR A 244 21.30 -12.78 4.92
N ALA A 245 20.64 -12.21 3.92
CA ALA A 245 20.91 -10.86 3.42
C ALA A 245 20.10 -9.85 4.25
N HIS A 246 20.79 -9.01 5.01
CA HIS A 246 20.19 -7.93 5.78
C HIS A 246 20.07 -6.70 4.89
N ILE A 247 18.85 -6.25 4.61
CA ILE A 247 18.55 -5.21 3.63
C ILE A 247 17.80 -4.06 4.28
N GLU A 248 18.09 -2.83 3.87
CA GLU A 248 17.33 -1.63 4.22
C GLU A 248 16.65 -1.08 2.96
N ILE A 249 15.34 -0.86 3.00
CA ILE A 249 14.54 -0.39 1.86
C ILE A 249 14.06 1.03 2.13
N ASN A 250 14.25 1.93 1.17
CA ASN A 250 13.71 3.29 1.22
C ASN A 250 12.31 3.37 0.62
N ILE A 251 11.38 3.98 1.37
CA ILE A 251 10.04 4.33 0.88
C ILE A 251 10.07 5.80 0.42
N PRO A 252 9.80 6.08 -0.86
CA PRO A 252 9.98 7.41 -1.41
C PRO A 252 8.97 8.44 -0.91
N THR A 253 9.32 9.71 -1.03
CA THR A 253 8.49 10.83 -0.55
C THR A 253 7.13 10.95 -1.23
N ASN A 254 7.03 10.50 -2.48
CA ASN A 254 5.81 10.50 -3.26
C ASN A 254 5.14 9.12 -3.31
N ALA A 255 5.51 8.18 -2.43
CA ALA A 255 4.80 6.91 -2.31
C ALA A 255 3.32 7.18 -2.01
N ALA A 256 2.44 6.50 -2.77
CA ALA A 256 1.03 6.48 -2.46
C ALA A 256 0.81 5.70 -1.16
N ILE A 257 -0.02 6.20 -0.26
CA ILE A 257 -0.38 5.44 0.95
C ILE A 257 -1.28 4.25 0.60
N GLY A 258 -1.30 3.19 1.41
CA GLY A 258 -2.15 2.00 1.31
C GLY A 258 -1.36 0.69 1.13
N GLU A 259 -2.02 -0.35 0.62
CA GLU A 259 -1.48 -1.72 0.58
C GLU A 259 -0.54 -1.98 -0.61
N TYR A 260 0.60 -2.62 -0.33
CA TYR A 260 1.57 -3.09 -1.30
C TYR A 260 1.82 -4.59 -1.14
N ARG A 261 1.71 -5.36 -2.23
CA ARG A 261 2.23 -6.73 -2.31
C ARG A 261 3.69 -6.70 -2.76
N TRP A 262 4.48 -7.67 -2.33
CA TRP A 262 5.91 -7.67 -2.61
C TRP A 262 6.35 -8.92 -3.35
N ARG A 263 7.31 -8.72 -4.26
CA ARG A 263 8.04 -9.79 -4.92
C ARG A 263 9.52 -9.54 -4.79
N LEU A 264 10.25 -10.57 -4.38
CA LEU A 264 11.71 -10.56 -4.42
C LEU A 264 12.17 -11.33 -5.65
N ASN A 265 13.15 -10.76 -6.34
CA ASN A 265 13.82 -11.36 -7.47
C ASN A 265 15.31 -11.48 -7.18
N LEU A 266 15.91 -12.55 -7.68
CA LEU A 266 17.35 -12.79 -7.63
C LEU A 266 17.84 -13.01 -9.06
N SER A 267 19.02 -12.49 -9.40
CA SER A 267 19.74 -12.82 -10.63
C SER A 267 21.25 -12.86 -10.39
N PRO A 268 22.03 -13.52 -11.27
CA PRO A 268 23.46 -13.31 -11.40
C PRO A 268 23.72 -11.87 -11.83
N LYS A 269 24.90 -11.35 -11.51
CA LYS A 269 25.33 -10.01 -11.92
C LYS A 269 25.86 -9.97 -13.36
N ASP A 270 26.29 -11.10 -13.90
CA ASP A 270 26.84 -11.26 -15.24
C ASP A 270 25.79 -11.66 -16.31
N ALA A 271 24.56 -11.98 -15.92
CA ALA A 271 23.37 -11.96 -16.79
C ALA A 271 22.30 -11.03 -16.27
N ASP A 272 22.35 -9.80 -16.75
CA ASP A 272 21.22 -8.90 -16.64
C ASP A 272 19.99 -9.48 -17.34
N GLY A 273 18.88 -9.57 -16.60
CA GLY A 273 17.58 -10.04 -17.10
C GLY A 273 17.28 -11.52 -16.86
N ASN A 274 18.25 -12.32 -16.41
CA ASN A 274 17.98 -13.72 -16.08
C ASN A 274 17.59 -13.88 -14.60
N VAL A 275 16.28 -13.96 -14.31
CA VAL A 275 15.76 -14.17 -12.94
C VAL A 275 15.92 -15.64 -12.56
N ILE A 276 16.61 -15.88 -11.45
CA ILE A 276 17.05 -17.22 -11.01
C ILE A 276 16.37 -17.69 -9.74
N ALA A 277 15.68 -16.79 -9.06
CA ALA A 277 14.76 -17.12 -8.00
C ALA A 277 13.80 -15.96 -7.91
N GLN A 278 12.52 -16.29 -7.71
CA GLN A 278 11.49 -15.29 -7.49
C GLN A 278 10.57 -15.81 -6.38
N LYS A 279 10.18 -14.93 -5.47
CA LYS A 279 9.23 -15.27 -4.42
C LYS A 279 8.23 -14.12 -4.23
N TRP A 280 6.94 -14.46 -4.33
CA TRP A 280 5.86 -13.60 -3.91
C TRP A 280 5.63 -13.76 -2.41
N PHE A 281 5.34 -12.66 -1.73
CA PHE A 281 4.94 -12.66 -0.34
C PHE A 281 3.43 -12.42 -0.26
N GLN A 282 2.74 -13.24 0.54
CA GLN A 282 1.27 -13.19 0.64
C GLN A 282 0.82 -11.99 1.49
N ASP A 283 1.62 -11.62 2.49
CA ASP A 283 1.32 -10.51 3.38
C ASP A 283 1.51 -9.17 2.66
N TYR A 284 0.58 -8.26 2.89
CA TYR A 284 0.71 -6.88 2.45
C TYR A 284 1.60 -6.09 3.40
N VAL A 285 2.31 -5.12 2.84
CA VAL A 285 2.91 -4.02 3.58
C VAL A 285 2.03 -2.78 3.35
N ILE A 286 1.56 -2.16 4.43
CA ILE A 286 0.77 -0.95 4.39
C ILE A 286 1.71 0.25 4.58
N VAL A 287 1.62 1.25 3.70
CA VAL A 287 2.38 2.49 3.80
C VAL A 287 1.44 3.64 4.13
N LEU A 288 1.76 4.46 5.13
CA LEU A 288 1.01 5.66 5.53
C LEU A 288 1.83 6.94 5.34
N PHE A 289 1.19 8.10 5.56
CA PHE A 289 1.88 9.37 5.65
C PHE A 289 2.81 9.44 6.87
N ASN A 290 3.86 10.27 6.78
CA ASN A 290 4.89 10.37 7.80
C ASN A 290 5.03 11.77 8.42
N PRO A 291 4.34 12.07 9.53
CA PRO A 291 4.47 13.37 10.19
C PRO A 291 5.80 13.55 10.95
N TRP A 292 6.63 12.51 11.07
CA TRP A 292 7.98 12.58 11.65
C TRP A 292 9.05 12.93 10.61
N ALA A 293 8.80 12.75 9.31
CA ALA A 293 9.81 12.95 8.27
C ALA A 293 9.74 14.38 7.68
N PRO A 294 10.79 15.21 7.78
CA PRO A 294 10.81 16.58 7.24
C PRO A 294 10.51 16.68 5.73
N SER A 295 10.77 15.61 4.99
CA SER A 295 10.51 15.55 3.55
C SER A 295 9.05 15.24 3.21
N ASP A 296 8.23 14.78 4.15
CA ASP A 296 6.80 14.49 3.93
C ASP A 296 5.96 15.76 3.99
N GLU A 297 4.94 15.88 3.15
CA GLU A 297 4.05 17.03 3.14
C GLU A 297 3.30 17.20 4.47
N VAL A 298 3.10 16.13 5.25
CA VAL A 298 2.44 16.21 6.56
C VAL A 298 3.39 16.39 7.74
N TYR A 299 4.67 16.70 7.48
CA TYR A 299 5.66 16.88 8.54
C TYR A 299 5.22 17.89 9.59
N MET A 300 5.24 17.48 10.85
CA MET A 300 4.88 18.31 11.99
C MET A 300 6.03 18.27 12.97
N ALA A 301 6.81 19.36 13.10
CA ALA A 301 8.10 19.35 13.77
C ALA A 301 8.05 19.09 15.29
N ASP A 302 6.98 19.53 15.97
CA ASP A 302 6.85 19.45 17.43
C ASP A 302 6.34 18.07 17.89
N ASP A 303 7.08 17.43 18.81
CA ASP A 303 6.73 16.13 19.40
C ASP A 303 5.39 16.14 20.14
N SER A 304 5.11 17.19 20.91
CA SER A 304 3.86 17.33 21.65
C SER A 304 2.67 17.45 20.71
N HIS A 305 2.85 18.11 19.57
CA HIS A 305 1.84 18.20 18.53
C HIS A 305 1.64 16.85 17.82
N ARG A 306 2.70 16.10 17.50
CA ARG A 306 2.57 14.74 16.95
C ARG A 306 1.83 13.81 17.92
N ASN A 307 2.14 13.92 19.21
CA ASN A 307 1.47 13.17 20.27
C ASN A 307 -0.03 13.51 20.34
N GLU A 308 -0.41 14.78 20.23
CA GLU A 308 -1.81 15.20 20.29
C GLU A 308 -2.59 14.88 19.01
N TYR A 309 -2.04 15.25 17.86
CA TYR A 309 -2.75 15.33 16.58
C TYR A 309 -2.61 14.08 15.71
N VAL A 310 -1.74 13.13 16.08
CA VAL A 310 -1.57 11.83 15.40
C VAL A 310 -1.83 10.69 16.38
N LEU A 311 -1.10 10.66 17.50
CA LEU A 311 -1.15 9.55 18.46
C LEU A 311 -2.31 9.64 19.46
N GLY A 312 -2.85 10.84 19.71
CA GLY A 312 -3.93 11.06 20.67
C GLY A 312 -5.20 10.31 20.25
N MET A 313 -5.66 9.38 21.08
CA MET A 313 -6.84 8.55 20.77
C MET A 313 -8.15 9.10 21.36
N ASN A 314 -8.06 10.10 22.24
CA ASN A 314 -9.18 10.72 22.91
C ASN A 314 -9.13 12.23 22.67
N GLY A 315 -10.30 12.83 22.44
CA GLY A 315 -10.45 14.26 22.25
C GLY A 315 -11.69 14.81 22.95
N VAL A 316 -11.82 16.12 22.89
CA VAL A 316 -13.01 16.84 23.32
C VAL A 316 -13.48 17.78 22.21
N ILE A 317 -14.79 17.89 22.04
CA ILE A 317 -15.44 18.77 21.07
C ILE A 317 -16.41 19.67 21.85
N ARG A 318 -16.35 20.98 21.61
CA ARG A 318 -17.27 21.93 22.25
C ARG A 318 -18.60 21.91 21.50
N LEU A 319 -19.70 21.84 22.22
CA LEU A 319 -21.04 21.94 21.63
C LEU A 319 -21.78 23.14 22.20
N TYR A 320 -22.71 23.72 21.44
CA TYR A 320 -23.58 24.80 21.88
C TYR A 320 -25.04 24.47 21.60
N ASP A 321 -25.93 24.72 22.56
CA ASP A 321 -27.36 24.70 22.28
C ASP A 321 -27.81 26.01 21.60
N SER A 322 -29.09 26.09 21.26
CA SER A 322 -29.69 27.28 20.64
C SER A 322 -29.69 28.53 21.54
N TYR A 323 -29.41 28.39 22.84
CA TYR A 323 -29.35 29.48 23.81
C TYR A 323 -27.90 29.93 24.06
N GLY A 324 -26.91 29.32 23.39
CA GLY A 324 -25.49 29.59 23.59
C GLY A 324 -24.90 28.89 24.82
N THR A 325 -25.63 27.97 25.47
CA THR A 325 -25.09 27.17 26.57
C THR A 325 -24.10 26.16 26.00
N CYS A 326 -22.86 26.23 26.49
CA CYS A 326 -21.82 25.35 26.02
C CYS A 326 -21.73 24.04 26.83
N SER A 327 -21.41 22.94 26.16
CA SER A 327 -21.09 21.66 26.78
C SER A 327 -19.87 21.03 26.12
N THR A 328 -19.35 19.94 26.69
CA THR A 328 -18.17 19.23 26.20
C THR A 328 -18.53 17.80 25.87
N MET A 329 -18.38 17.44 24.60
CA MET A 329 -18.47 16.06 24.12
C MET A 329 -17.09 15.42 24.18
N ARG A 330 -16.96 14.30 24.89
CA ARG A 330 -15.76 13.47 24.82
C ARG A 330 -15.87 12.55 23.62
N TRP A 331 -14.76 12.37 22.90
CA TRP A 331 -14.73 11.56 21.69
C TRP A 331 -13.55 10.61 21.68
N ARG A 332 -13.81 9.33 21.44
CA ARG A 332 -12.76 8.33 21.17
C ARG A 332 -12.58 8.17 19.66
N TYR A 333 -11.41 8.55 19.15
CA TYR A 333 -11.11 8.45 17.72
C TYR A 333 -10.92 6.99 17.29
N ALA A 334 -10.15 6.20 18.05
CA ALA A 334 -9.86 4.79 17.73
C ALA A 334 -9.22 4.59 16.34
N GLN A 335 -8.37 5.53 15.91
CA GLN A 335 -7.67 5.54 14.62
C GLN A 335 -6.75 4.31 14.41
N PHE A 336 -6.35 3.66 15.49
CA PHE A 336 -5.50 2.46 15.48
C PHE A 336 -6.28 1.14 15.53
N SER A 337 -7.62 1.20 15.56
CA SER A 337 -8.43 -0.01 15.50
C SER A 337 -8.36 -0.67 14.12
N ALA A 338 -8.55 -1.98 14.07
CA ALA A 338 -8.67 -2.73 12.81
C ALA A 338 -9.80 -2.15 11.93
N ASP A 339 -10.90 -1.72 12.55
CA ASP A 339 -12.04 -1.14 11.85
C ASP A 339 -11.71 0.18 11.16
N ALA A 340 -10.95 1.07 11.83
CA ALA A 340 -10.54 2.35 11.25
C ALA A 340 -9.55 2.18 10.10
N LEU A 341 -8.55 1.32 10.28
CA LEU A 341 -7.58 1.02 9.23
C LEU A 341 -8.26 0.36 8.03
N HIS A 342 -9.14 -0.61 8.25
CA HIS A 342 -9.87 -1.27 7.18
C HIS A 342 -10.76 -0.29 6.40
N ALA A 343 -11.55 0.53 7.10
CA ALA A 343 -12.39 1.54 6.46
C ALA A 343 -11.55 2.53 5.64
N LEU A 344 -10.44 3.05 6.21
CA LEU A 344 -9.52 3.91 5.48
C LEU A 344 -9.03 3.25 4.19
N LEU A 345 -8.51 2.02 4.27
CA LEU A 345 -7.96 1.31 3.12
C LEU A 345 -9.03 1.04 2.05
N CYS A 346 -10.25 0.66 2.47
CA CYS A 346 -11.41 0.52 1.58
C CYS A 346 -11.74 1.83 0.86
N GLU A 347 -11.87 2.94 1.59
CA GLU A 347 -12.21 4.24 1.01
C GLU A 347 -11.15 4.74 0.03
N ILE A 348 -9.86 4.50 0.28
CA ILE A 348 -8.77 4.92 -0.62
C ILE A 348 -8.41 3.85 -1.67
N SER A 349 -9.12 2.72 -1.71
CA SER A 349 -8.91 1.67 -2.72
C SER A 349 -9.61 2.00 -4.04
N ALA A 350 -9.17 1.37 -5.14
CA ALA A 350 -9.84 1.46 -6.44
C ALA A 350 -11.30 0.98 -6.41
N SER A 351 -11.62 0.04 -5.50
CA SER A 351 -12.99 -0.42 -5.23
C SER A 351 -13.83 0.58 -4.43
N GLY A 352 -13.20 1.58 -3.80
CA GLY A 352 -13.78 2.58 -2.91
C GLY A 352 -14.48 3.73 -3.65
N HIS A 353 -15.49 3.41 -4.46
CA HIS A 353 -16.49 4.38 -4.95
C HIS A 353 -15.99 5.51 -5.88
N GLY A 354 -14.81 5.42 -6.48
CA GLY A 354 -14.46 6.14 -7.72
C GLY A 354 -14.03 7.61 -7.61
N PHE A 355 -13.72 8.14 -6.42
CA PHE A 355 -13.32 9.55 -6.24
C PHE A 355 -11.80 9.78 -6.17
N ILE A 356 -11.01 8.79 -5.76
CA ILE A 356 -9.56 8.77 -5.95
C ILE A 356 -9.29 7.79 -7.08
N GLY A 357 -8.86 8.33 -8.22
CA GLY A 357 -8.77 7.59 -9.48
C GLY A 357 -7.35 7.34 -9.96
N ASN A 358 -6.34 8.04 -9.41
CA ASN A 358 -4.93 7.84 -9.77
C ASN A 358 -3.96 7.77 -8.56
N ARG A 359 -2.78 7.17 -8.78
CA ARG A 359 -1.76 6.92 -7.75
C ARG A 359 -1.27 8.23 -7.12
N SER A 360 -1.29 9.30 -7.91
CA SER A 360 -0.96 10.65 -7.45
C SER A 360 -1.94 11.21 -6.42
N ASP A 361 -3.21 10.84 -6.48
CA ASP A 361 -4.21 11.31 -5.51
C ASP A 361 -3.92 10.75 -4.11
N ARG A 362 -3.51 9.47 -4.01
CA ARG A 362 -3.11 8.82 -2.75
C ARG A 362 -1.71 9.17 -2.27
N SER A 363 -0.88 9.75 -3.13
CA SER A 363 0.40 10.30 -2.70
C SER A 363 0.28 11.75 -2.24
N SER A 364 -0.91 12.35 -2.29
CA SER A 364 -1.16 13.72 -1.86
C SER A 364 -2.07 13.76 -0.63
N ALA A 365 -1.60 14.38 0.45
CA ALA A 365 -2.41 14.66 1.64
C ALA A 365 -3.61 15.55 1.28
N THR A 366 -3.44 16.49 0.33
CA THR A 366 -4.54 17.31 -0.19
C THR A 366 -5.62 16.45 -0.85
N GLY A 367 -5.21 15.50 -1.71
CA GLY A 367 -6.12 14.56 -2.38
C GLY A 367 -6.85 13.66 -1.37
N ILE A 368 -6.11 13.04 -0.46
CA ILE A 368 -6.65 12.17 0.59
C ILE A 368 -7.61 12.93 1.51
N SER A 369 -7.25 14.12 1.99
CA SER A 369 -8.12 14.90 2.87
C SER A 369 -9.41 15.32 2.19
N ARG A 370 -9.35 15.78 0.94
CA ARG A 370 -10.55 16.14 0.17
C ARG A 370 -11.46 14.94 -0.07
N HIS A 371 -10.87 13.79 -0.36
CA HIS A 371 -11.61 12.54 -0.54
C HIS A 371 -12.27 12.09 0.76
N LEU A 372 -11.52 11.98 1.86
CA LEU A 372 -12.07 11.53 3.14
C LEU A 372 -13.14 12.47 3.67
N GLY A 373 -13.05 13.78 3.42
CA GLY A 373 -14.15 14.73 3.67
C GLY A 373 -15.44 14.31 2.96
N ALA A 374 -15.36 14.04 1.65
CA ALA A 374 -16.52 13.57 0.87
C ALA A 374 -17.07 12.21 1.33
N ARG A 375 -16.19 11.31 1.76
CA ARG A 375 -16.55 9.93 2.13
C ARG A 375 -17.09 9.78 3.55
N CYS A 376 -17.06 10.84 4.36
CA CYS A 376 -17.70 10.81 5.68
C CYS A 376 -19.22 10.72 5.57
N ASP A 377 -19.83 11.36 4.56
CA ASP A 377 -21.28 11.44 4.43
C ASP A 377 -21.89 10.45 3.43
N ALA A 378 -23.10 9.98 3.74
CA ALA A 378 -23.83 8.98 2.99
C ALA A 378 -24.49 9.45 1.68
N ILE A 379 -24.63 10.76 1.42
CA ILE A 379 -25.28 11.26 0.19
C ILE A 379 -24.55 10.72 -1.05
N ASP A 380 -23.22 10.73 -1.02
CA ASP A 380 -22.38 10.17 -2.07
C ASP A 380 -21.94 8.71 -1.74
N GLY A 381 -22.67 8.02 -0.86
CA GLY A 381 -22.44 6.63 -0.48
C GLY A 381 -21.33 6.40 0.55
N GLY A 382 -21.03 7.39 1.39
CA GLY A 382 -20.00 7.31 2.44
C GLY A 382 -20.43 6.66 3.75
N ILE A 383 -19.66 6.90 4.80
CA ILE A 383 -19.63 6.09 6.04
C ILE A 383 -20.82 6.35 6.97
N LEU A 384 -21.34 7.58 7.03
CA LEU A 384 -22.34 7.98 8.03
C LEU A 384 -23.46 8.81 7.40
N ALA A 385 -24.72 8.47 7.68
CA ALA A 385 -25.86 9.23 7.18
C ALA A 385 -26.34 10.27 8.21
N GLY A 386 -26.56 11.49 7.75
CA GLY A 386 -26.93 12.63 8.58
C GLY A 386 -28.42 12.67 8.91
N LYS A 387 -28.77 13.21 10.08
CA LYS A 387 -30.16 13.55 10.43
C LYS A 387 -30.24 14.61 11.52
N TRP A 388 -30.95 15.70 11.22
CA TRP A 388 -31.08 16.87 12.10
C TRP A 388 -32.44 17.00 12.78
N GLN A 389 -33.47 16.29 12.32
CA GLN A 389 -34.82 16.42 12.84
C GLN A 389 -35.54 15.05 13.00
N PRO A 390 -36.46 14.93 13.97
CA PRO A 390 -37.35 13.76 14.10
C PRO A 390 -38.24 13.53 12.86
N PRO A 391 -38.81 12.32 12.69
CA PRO A 391 -38.73 11.17 13.58
C PRO A 391 -37.45 10.36 13.35
N TYR A 392 -36.69 10.06 14.39
CA TYR A 392 -35.55 9.13 14.32
C TYR A 392 -36.06 7.68 14.36
N THR A 393 -35.44 6.79 13.58
CA THR A 393 -35.79 5.36 13.56
C THR A 393 -35.28 4.68 14.83
N ALA A 394 -36.16 4.02 15.59
CA ALA A 394 -35.82 3.42 16.89
C ALA A 394 -34.71 2.36 16.86
N ALA A 395 -34.44 1.74 15.71
CA ALA A 395 -33.36 0.75 15.55
C ALA A 395 -31.97 1.37 15.33
N HIS A 396 -31.88 2.70 15.22
CA HIS A 396 -30.64 3.42 14.94
C HIS A 396 -30.30 4.37 16.08
N LYS A 397 -29.01 4.66 16.23
CA LYS A 397 -28.53 5.60 17.24
C LYS A 397 -28.87 7.04 16.88
N LEU A 398 -29.17 7.81 17.92
CA LEU A 398 -29.32 9.26 17.84
C LEU A 398 -27.92 9.90 17.76
N PRO A 399 -27.77 11.06 17.11
CA PRO A 399 -26.46 11.69 16.95
C PRO A 399 -25.68 11.96 18.25
N TRP A 400 -26.37 12.17 19.37
CA TRP A 400 -25.76 12.41 20.69
C TRP A 400 -25.42 11.13 21.49
N GLU A 401 -25.77 9.95 20.97
CA GLU A 401 -25.45 8.66 21.62
C GLU A 401 -24.08 8.09 21.23
N TRP A 402 -23.43 8.70 20.24
CA TRP A 402 -22.07 8.32 19.84
C TRP A 402 -21.05 8.84 20.85
N ALA A 403 -20.14 7.95 21.29
CA ALA A 403 -19.02 8.30 22.16
C ALA A 403 -17.66 8.27 21.42
N GLY A 404 -17.66 7.89 20.15
CA GLY A 404 -16.46 7.66 19.36
C GLY A 404 -16.74 7.13 17.97
N SER A 405 -15.68 7.06 17.16
CA SER A 405 -15.74 6.60 15.77
C SER A 405 -15.65 5.07 15.63
N ASP A 406 -15.22 4.37 16.68
CA ASP A 406 -15.04 2.91 16.70
C ASP A 406 -16.33 2.14 16.37
N GLU A 407 -17.45 2.52 16.98
CA GLU A 407 -18.74 1.86 16.70
C GLU A 407 -19.28 2.20 15.32
N ILE A 408 -19.11 3.45 14.87
CA ILE A 408 -19.53 3.91 13.53
C ILE A 408 -18.84 3.06 12.46
N LEU A 409 -17.50 2.95 12.55
CA LEU A 409 -16.68 2.23 11.58
C LEU A 409 -16.94 0.73 11.61
N ARG A 410 -17.14 0.14 12.79
CA ARG A 410 -17.52 -1.27 12.94
C ARG A 410 -18.88 -1.58 12.32
N ILE A 411 -19.88 -0.71 12.48
CA ILE A 411 -21.20 -0.86 11.82
C ILE A 411 -21.03 -0.76 10.30
N TYR A 412 -20.27 0.22 9.83
CA TYR A 412 -20.00 0.40 8.41
C TYR A 412 -19.33 -0.84 7.78
N ASN A 413 -18.28 -1.35 8.41
CA ASN A 413 -17.54 -2.52 7.93
C ASN A 413 -18.41 -3.79 7.97
N SER A 414 -19.06 -4.07 9.10
CA SER A 414 -19.86 -5.30 9.28
C SER A 414 -21.13 -5.37 8.42
N SER A 415 -21.61 -4.23 7.93
CA SER A 415 -22.74 -4.14 7.01
C SER A 415 -22.35 -4.23 5.53
N GLY A 416 -21.06 -4.44 5.23
CA GLY A 416 -20.55 -4.48 3.86
C GLY A 416 -20.51 -3.10 3.20
N GLY A 417 -20.23 -2.05 3.96
CA GLY A 417 -20.12 -0.67 3.47
C GLY A 417 -21.45 0.09 3.44
N GLN A 418 -22.45 -0.33 4.23
CA GLN A 418 -23.67 0.49 4.38
C GLN A 418 -23.45 1.54 5.45
N SER A 419 -23.85 2.78 5.17
CA SER A 419 -23.63 3.90 6.09
C SER A 419 -24.26 3.64 7.47
N ALA A 420 -23.51 3.95 8.52
CA ALA A 420 -24.05 4.03 9.88
C ALA A 420 -25.08 5.16 9.99
N ARG A 421 -25.96 5.11 11.00
CA ARG A 421 -27.06 6.06 11.19
C ARG A 421 -27.25 6.38 12.68
N TYR A 422 -27.37 7.64 13.12
CA TYR A 422 -27.31 8.92 12.38
C TYR A 422 -26.20 9.86 12.88
N GLY A 423 -25.71 10.76 12.02
CA GLY A 423 -24.71 11.77 12.33
C GLY A 423 -25.20 13.22 12.30
N GLN A 424 -24.44 14.11 12.94
CA GLN A 424 -24.47 15.57 12.80
C GLN A 424 -23.02 16.09 12.81
N CYS A 425 -22.81 17.41 12.66
CA CYS A 425 -21.49 18.02 12.42
C CYS A 425 -20.38 17.52 13.36
N TRP A 426 -20.57 17.48 14.68
CA TRP A 426 -19.54 17.00 15.61
C TRP A 426 -19.21 15.50 15.44
N VAL A 427 -20.19 14.69 15.02
CA VAL A 427 -20.01 13.25 14.74
C VAL A 427 -19.16 13.10 13.47
N TYR A 428 -19.45 13.90 12.43
CA TYR A 428 -18.65 13.95 11.21
C TYR A 428 -17.24 14.46 11.47
N ALA A 429 -17.06 15.53 12.26
CA ALA A 429 -15.75 16.04 12.65
C ALA A 429 -14.92 14.99 13.39
N GLY A 430 -15.53 14.25 14.32
CA GLY A 430 -14.88 13.16 15.05
C GLY A 430 -14.50 11.98 14.13
N LEU A 431 -15.38 11.60 13.21
CA LEU A 431 -15.13 10.56 12.21
C LEU A 431 -14.01 10.95 11.23
N LEU A 432 -14.07 12.15 10.66
CA LEU A 432 -13.06 12.66 9.74
C LEU A 432 -11.69 12.76 10.41
N THR A 433 -11.64 13.26 11.64
CA THR A 433 -10.40 13.28 12.44
C THR A 433 -9.81 11.87 12.57
N THR A 434 -10.65 10.87 12.86
CA THR A 434 -10.22 9.47 12.98
C THR A 434 -9.59 8.96 11.70
N LEU A 435 -10.22 9.18 10.56
CA LEU A 435 -9.74 8.70 9.26
C LEU A 435 -8.42 9.40 8.85
N LEU A 436 -8.33 10.71 9.04
CA LEU A 436 -7.11 11.49 8.77
C LEU A 436 -5.94 11.02 9.66
N ARG A 437 -6.17 10.89 10.97
CA ARG A 437 -5.15 10.39 11.92
C ARG A 437 -4.75 8.95 11.60
N SER A 438 -5.70 8.10 11.21
CA SER A 438 -5.45 6.72 10.80
C SER A 438 -4.55 6.68 9.56
N ALA A 439 -4.69 7.63 8.64
CA ALA A 439 -3.82 7.77 7.47
C ALA A 439 -2.43 8.35 7.78
N GLY A 440 -2.21 8.85 9.00
CA GLY A 440 -0.98 9.55 9.41
C GLY A 440 -0.98 11.06 9.12
N ILE A 441 -2.13 11.65 8.76
CA ILE A 441 -2.28 13.10 8.59
C ILE A 441 -2.61 13.70 9.96
N PRO A 442 -1.79 14.61 10.53
CA PRO A 442 -2.13 15.26 11.78
C PRO A 442 -3.43 16.06 11.63
N ALA A 443 -4.38 15.84 12.55
CA ALA A 443 -5.72 16.40 12.43
C ALA A 443 -6.30 16.79 13.79
N ARG A 444 -7.10 17.85 13.84
CA ARG A 444 -7.82 18.29 15.05
C ARG A 444 -9.25 18.70 14.71
N PRO A 445 -10.28 18.22 15.43
CA PRO A 445 -11.61 18.78 15.28
C PRO A 445 -11.66 20.14 15.97
N LEU A 446 -12.56 21.00 15.51
CA LEU A 446 -12.83 22.29 16.13
C LEU A 446 -14.32 22.59 16.12
N THR A 447 -14.68 23.62 16.87
CA THR A 447 -16.04 24.16 16.93
C THR A 447 -16.00 25.65 16.62
N ASN A 448 -16.82 26.08 15.66
CA ASN A 448 -17.13 27.46 15.36
C ASN A 448 -18.50 27.82 15.98
N HIS A 449 -18.49 28.64 17.03
CA HIS A 449 -19.72 29.13 17.67
C HIS A 449 -20.37 30.21 16.79
N THR A 450 -21.70 30.16 16.64
CA THR A 450 -22.47 31.03 15.73
C THR A 450 -21.91 30.99 14.30
N SER A 451 -21.95 29.79 13.70
CA SER A 451 -21.38 29.54 12.38
C SER A 451 -22.37 29.93 11.29
N HIS A 452 -21.98 30.81 10.39
CA HIS A 452 -22.84 31.15 9.26
C HIS A 452 -22.80 30.05 8.20
N HIS A 453 -23.93 29.73 7.60
CA HIS A 453 -24.07 28.79 6.49
C HIS A 453 -24.72 29.52 5.33
N ASP A 454 -23.90 30.01 4.40
CA ASP A 454 -24.34 30.77 3.23
C ASP A 454 -24.95 29.84 2.18
N LYS A 455 -26.26 29.60 2.31
CA LYS A 455 -27.02 28.68 1.45
C LYS A 455 -27.14 29.15 0.00
N ASN A 456 -26.95 30.45 -0.25
CA ASN A 456 -27.30 31.08 -1.53
C ASN A 456 -26.09 31.77 -2.21
N GLY A 457 -24.96 31.87 -1.51
CA GLY A 457 -23.69 32.41 -2.00
C GLY A 457 -23.65 33.94 -2.10
N ASN A 458 -24.58 34.66 -1.46
CA ASN A 458 -24.64 36.12 -1.52
C ASN A 458 -23.75 36.81 -0.46
N GLY A 459 -23.20 36.06 0.50
CA GLY A 459 -22.36 36.56 1.58
C GLY A 459 -23.10 37.43 2.63
N ILE A 460 -24.43 37.37 2.68
CA ILE A 460 -25.31 38.11 3.61
C ILE A 460 -25.97 37.10 4.54
N ASP A 461 -26.03 37.40 5.84
CA ASP A 461 -26.80 36.60 6.82
C ASP A 461 -28.26 37.02 6.76
N ASP A 462 -29.09 36.25 6.05
CA ASP A 462 -30.52 36.48 5.94
C ASP A 462 -31.29 35.73 7.04
N THR A 463 -32.08 36.46 7.84
CA THR A 463 -32.98 35.88 8.85
C THR A 463 -34.42 36.28 8.59
N TYR A 464 -35.32 35.30 8.57
CA TYR A 464 -36.74 35.45 8.29
C TYR A 464 -37.56 35.17 9.56
N TYR A 465 -38.47 36.08 9.89
CA TYR A 465 -39.36 35.99 11.05
C TYR A 465 -40.82 35.96 10.62
N TYR A 466 -41.61 35.12 11.27
CA TYR A 466 -43.06 35.21 11.23
C TYR A 466 -43.56 36.51 11.92
N PRO A 467 -44.80 36.96 11.64
CA PRO A 467 -45.38 38.16 12.27
C PRO A 467 -45.36 38.14 13.81
N ASP A 468 -45.39 36.96 14.42
CA ASP A 468 -45.35 36.77 15.87
C ASP A 468 -43.93 36.82 16.48
N GLY A 469 -42.91 37.04 15.64
CA GLY A 469 -41.50 37.12 16.02
C GLY A 469 -40.81 35.76 16.11
N THR A 470 -41.48 34.65 15.81
CA THR A 470 -40.83 33.34 15.72
C THR A 470 -39.98 33.24 14.46
N VAL A 471 -38.83 32.57 14.54
CA VAL A 471 -37.91 32.43 13.41
C VAL A 471 -38.51 31.43 12.41
N TYR A 472 -38.66 31.85 11.16
CA TYR A 472 -39.07 31.01 10.04
C TYR A 472 -37.87 30.28 9.43
N ASP A 473 -36.84 31.03 9.08
CA ASP A 473 -35.58 30.50 8.52
C ASP A 473 -34.43 31.42 8.90
N TYR A 474 -33.25 30.86 9.03
CA TYR A 474 -32.02 31.57 9.37
C TYR A 474 -30.80 30.79 8.85
N GLU A 475 -29.72 31.52 8.60
CA GLU A 475 -28.50 30.99 8.01
C GLU A 475 -27.39 30.74 9.05
N THR A 476 -27.58 31.19 10.30
CA THR A 476 -26.57 31.06 11.35
C THR A 476 -26.84 29.90 12.30
N TRP A 477 -26.02 28.85 12.27
CA TRP A 477 -26.07 27.73 13.20
C TRP A 477 -25.58 28.12 14.59
N SER A 478 -26.16 27.55 15.67
CA SER A 478 -25.66 27.79 17.03
C SER A 478 -24.19 27.43 17.16
N PHE A 479 -23.78 26.35 16.53
CA PHE A 479 -22.39 26.05 16.24
C PHE A 479 -22.28 25.14 15.02
N HIS A 480 -21.08 25.11 14.45
CA HIS A 480 -20.69 24.08 13.50
C HIS A 480 -19.34 23.49 13.91
N ALA A 481 -19.11 22.22 13.57
CA ALA A 481 -17.88 21.52 13.90
C ALA A 481 -17.32 20.83 12.66
N TRP A 482 -16.03 21.03 12.40
CA TRP A 482 -15.28 20.42 11.30
C TRP A 482 -13.87 20.03 11.77
N CYS A 483 -12.99 19.66 10.84
CA CYS A 483 -11.63 19.22 11.12
C CYS A 483 -10.57 20.10 10.43
N ASP A 484 -9.51 20.47 11.15
CA ASP A 484 -8.28 20.98 10.52
C ASP A 484 -7.32 19.81 10.25
N ALA A 485 -6.74 19.76 9.05
CA ALA A 485 -5.68 18.84 8.67
C ALA A 485 -4.36 19.58 8.41
N TRP A 486 -3.24 19.09 8.94
CA TRP A 486 -1.92 19.70 8.77
C TRP A 486 -1.21 19.16 7.54
N MET A 487 -0.86 20.03 6.60
CA MET A 487 -0.07 19.66 5.42
C MET A 487 0.62 20.86 4.76
N ARG A 488 1.68 20.60 4.01
CA ARG A 488 2.24 21.51 3.02
C ARG A 488 1.38 21.52 1.76
N ARG A 489 1.32 22.66 1.09
CA ARG A 489 0.48 22.92 -0.08
C ARG A 489 1.35 23.23 -1.29
N SER A 490 1.89 22.19 -1.89
CA SER A 490 2.69 22.33 -3.12
C SER A 490 1.90 22.92 -4.29
N ASP A 491 0.58 22.69 -4.29
CA ASP A 491 -0.40 23.27 -5.21
C ASP A 491 -0.75 24.73 -4.89
N ARG A 492 -0.48 25.20 -3.66
CA ARG A 492 -0.69 26.58 -3.20
C ARG A 492 0.47 27.08 -2.32
N PRO A 493 1.64 27.37 -2.90
CA PRO A 493 2.82 27.80 -2.15
C PRO A 493 2.54 29.00 -1.24
N GLY A 494 3.05 28.95 0.00
CA GLY A 494 2.81 29.99 1.02
C GLY A 494 1.57 29.75 1.89
N HIS A 495 0.80 28.71 1.62
CA HIS A 495 -0.41 28.34 2.37
C HIS A 495 -0.27 26.98 3.11
N ASP A 496 0.95 26.64 3.50
CA ASP A 496 1.25 25.47 4.33
C ASP A 496 0.60 25.59 5.74
N GLY A 497 0.46 24.44 6.42
CA GLY A 497 -0.01 24.36 7.80
C GLY A 497 -1.41 23.78 7.89
N TRP A 498 -2.24 24.32 8.78
CA TRP A 498 -3.62 23.88 8.97
C TRP A 498 -4.51 24.22 7.78
N GLN A 499 -5.33 23.24 7.39
CA GLN A 499 -6.31 23.35 6.33
C GLN A 499 -7.68 22.89 6.84
N ALA A 500 -8.72 23.69 6.69
CA ALA A 500 -10.09 23.33 7.07
C ALA A 500 -10.64 22.28 6.10
N VAL A 501 -11.16 21.19 6.63
CA VAL A 501 -11.82 20.09 5.92
C VAL A 501 -13.09 19.74 6.67
N ASP A 502 -14.22 19.73 5.96
CA ASP A 502 -15.51 19.40 6.56
C ASP A 502 -16.12 18.18 5.88
N GLY A 503 -16.51 17.21 6.71
CA GLY A 503 -17.19 15.98 6.31
C GLY A 503 -18.70 16.06 6.42
N THR A 504 -19.24 17.21 6.84
CA THR A 504 -20.67 17.48 6.91
C THR A 504 -21.18 17.89 5.52
N PRO A 505 -22.27 17.30 5.01
CA PRO A 505 -22.83 17.69 3.72
C PRO A 505 -23.55 19.04 3.86
N GLN A 506 -22.85 20.13 3.50
CA GLN A 506 -23.41 21.48 3.46
C GLN A 506 -23.76 21.88 2.02
N GLU A 507 -22.74 22.29 1.25
CA GLU A 507 -22.88 22.69 -0.15
C GLU A 507 -22.02 21.80 -1.08
N PRO A 508 -22.48 21.52 -2.32
CA PRO A 508 -21.71 20.72 -3.26
C PRO A 508 -20.53 21.50 -3.86
N SER A 509 -19.33 20.96 -3.74
CA SER A 509 -18.11 21.47 -4.38
C SER A 509 -17.76 20.65 -5.63
N ASN A 510 -18.00 21.27 -6.81
CA ASN A 510 -17.96 20.62 -8.12
C ASN A 510 -18.91 19.41 -8.22
N GLY A 511 -20.13 19.56 -7.68
CA GLY A 511 -21.19 18.54 -7.78
C GLY A 511 -21.09 17.37 -6.79
N THR A 512 -20.21 17.44 -5.79
CA THR A 512 -20.03 16.43 -4.72
C THR A 512 -20.08 17.12 -3.38
N TYR A 513 -20.73 16.53 -2.36
CA TYR A 513 -20.76 17.10 -1.02
C TYR A 513 -19.42 16.91 -0.34
N ARG A 514 -18.62 17.99 -0.31
CA ARG A 514 -17.28 18.02 0.27
C ARG A 514 -16.84 19.47 0.43
N MET A 515 -15.98 19.72 1.42
CA MET A 515 -15.37 21.03 1.63
C MET A 515 -13.89 20.88 1.98
N GLY A 516 -13.05 21.73 1.38
CA GLY A 516 -11.63 21.81 1.67
C GLY A 516 -10.76 20.80 0.90
N PRO A 517 -9.46 20.71 1.21
CA PRO A 517 -8.76 21.42 2.29
C PRO A 517 -8.55 22.91 2.00
N ALA A 518 -9.22 23.79 2.74
CA ALA A 518 -9.12 25.24 2.63
C ALA A 518 -8.01 25.77 3.57
N PRO A 519 -6.95 26.42 3.08
CA PRO A 519 -5.89 26.90 3.97
C PRO A 519 -6.38 27.97 4.93
N LEU A 520 -6.10 27.82 6.23
CA LEU A 520 -6.50 28.82 7.26
C LEU A 520 -5.90 30.19 6.97
N SER A 521 -4.67 30.24 6.46
CA SER A 521 -4.01 31.48 6.04
C SER A 521 -4.74 32.17 4.88
N ALA A 522 -5.30 31.40 3.94
CA ALA A 522 -6.07 31.93 2.81
C ALA A 522 -7.46 32.42 3.27
N ILE A 523 -8.09 31.69 4.19
CA ILE A 523 -9.34 32.11 4.84
C ILE A 523 -9.10 33.44 5.57
N ARG A 524 -8.11 33.51 6.46
CA ARG A 524 -7.81 34.71 7.25
C ARG A 524 -7.50 35.94 6.40
N SER A 525 -6.81 35.76 5.28
CA SER A 525 -6.45 36.86 4.38
C SER A 525 -7.49 37.16 3.29
N ASN A 526 -8.63 36.45 3.28
CA ASN A 526 -9.63 36.50 2.23
C ASN A 526 -9.03 36.36 0.81
N ALA A 527 -8.12 35.40 0.64
CA ALA A 527 -7.40 35.20 -0.62
C ALA A 527 -8.18 34.35 -1.65
N GLY A 528 -9.33 33.80 -1.25
CA GLY A 528 -10.23 32.96 -2.07
C GLY A 528 -9.55 31.75 -2.75
N GLY A 529 -10.12 31.32 -3.88
CA GLY A 529 -9.53 30.34 -4.80
C GLY A 529 -10.02 28.89 -4.61
N LEU A 530 -9.15 27.91 -4.91
CA LEU A 530 -9.52 26.49 -4.89
C LEU A 530 -9.93 25.98 -3.50
N TYR A 531 -10.54 24.81 -3.43
CA TYR A 531 -10.82 24.11 -2.16
C TYR A 531 -11.67 24.91 -1.18
N ASP A 532 -12.70 25.60 -1.68
CA ASP A 532 -13.83 26.07 -0.89
C ASP A 532 -13.47 27.17 0.14
N VAL A 533 -12.37 27.90 -0.08
CA VAL A 533 -11.91 28.99 0.82
C VAL A 533 -12.98 30.04 1.07
N ASP A 534 -13.68 30.47 0.02
CA ASP A 534 -14.71 31.51 0.13
C ASP A 534 -15.90 31.02 0.97
N PHE A 535 -16.23 29.73 0.90
CA PHE A 535 -17.25 29.12 1.73
C PHE A 535 -16.84 29.10 3.20
N VAL A 536 -15.61 28.67 3.54
CA VAL A 536 -15.16 28.65 4.95
C VAL A 536 -14.97 30.08 5.50
N TYR A 537 -14.50 31.02 4.68
CA TYR A 537 -14.50 32.44 5.01
C TYR A 537 -15.90 32.93 5.36
N SER A 538 -16.87 32.48 4.56
CA SER A 538 -18.28 32.67 4.78
C SER A 538 -18.80 31.99 6.06
N GLU A 539 -18.13 31.02 6.66
CA GLU A 539 -18.61 30.45 7.94
C GLU A 539 -18.13 31.21 9.18
N VAL A 540 -16.98 31.89 9.09
CA VAL A 540 -16.28 32.42 10.26
C VAL A 540 -16.31 33.95 10.37
N GLN A 541 -16.54 34.67 9.28
CA GLN A 541 -16.39 36.13 9.26
C GLN A 541 -17.68 36.89 9.54
N ASN A 542 -17.53 38.06 10.17
CA ASN A 542 -18.59 39.04 10.27
C ASN A 542 -18.98 39.54 8.88
N ARG A 543 -20.26 39.79 8.65
CA ARG A 543 -20.83 40.09 7.33
C ARG A 543 -22.08 40.95 7.43
N PRO A 544 -22.54 41.55 6.32
CA PRO A 544 -23.85 42.19 6.29
C PRO A 544 -24.95 41.21 6.70
N PHE A 545 -25.96 41.68 7.44
CA PHE A 545 -27.17 40.88 7.71
C PHE A 545 -28.41 41.64 7.27
N ASN A 546 -29.46 40.88 6.98
CA ASN A 546 -30.81 41.37 6.73
C ASN A 546 -31.80 40.63 7.63
N ARG A 547 -32.77 41.35 8.20
CA ARG A 547 -33.91 40.74 8.89
C ARG A 547 -35.21 41.04 8.16
N TRP A 548 -35.89 39.97 7.80
CA TRP A 548 -37.14 39.99 7.06
C TRP A 548 -38.29 39.58 7.97
N VAL A 549 -39.38 40.33 7.95
CA VAL A 549 -40.62 39.96 8.65
C VAL A 549 -41.70 39.65 7.61
N GLY A 550 -42.29 38.48 7.73
CA GLY A 550 -43.41 38.05 6.89
C GLY A 550 -44.69 38.77 7.30
N ASP A 551 -45.58 39.04 6.34
CA ASP A 551 -46.89 39.65 6.61
C ASP A 551 -47.99 38.62 6.98
N GLY A 552 -47.62 37.33 7.08
CA GLY A 552 -48.55 36.22 7.30
C GLY A 552 -49.14 35.63 6.01
N THR A 553 -48.73 36.14 4.85
CA THR A 553 -49.03 35.57 3.52
C THR A 553 -47.75 35.04 2.86
N SER A 554 -47.31 35.61 1.74
CA SER A 554 -46.09 35.23 1.01
C SER A 554 -45.12 36.41 0.81
N ALA A 555 -45.41 37.59 1.39
CA ALA A 555 -44.56 38.76 1.24
C ALA A 555 -43.64 38.94 2.45
N TRP A 556 -42.39 39.32 2.17
CA TRP A 556 -41.34 39.56 3.16
C TRP A 556 -40.91 41.02 3.11
N THR A 557 -40.89 41.69 4.25
CA THR A 557 -40.45 43.09 4.37
C THR A 557 -39.11 43.15 5.09
N LEU A 558 -38.13 43.85 4.51
CA LEU A 558 -36.85 44.12 5.17
C LEU A 558 -37.07 45.12 6.31
N THR A 559 -36.72 44.73 7.52
CA THR A 559 -36.99 45.50 8.75
C THR A 559 -35.74 45.96 9.47
N ASP A 560 -34.63 45.27 9.28
CA ASP A 560 -33.34 45.60 9.91
C ASP A 560 -32.19 45.16 8.99
N THR A 561 -31.11 45.93 9.02
CA THR A 561 -29.88 45.67 8.27
C THR A 561 -28.69 46.14 9.07
N GLY A 562 -27.58 45.43 8.99
CA GLY A 562 -26.36 45.86 9.64
C GLY A 562 -25.19 44.98 9.30
N THR A 563 -24.20 44.94 10.19
CA THR A 563 -23.07 44.01 10.11
C THR A 563 -23.08 43.16 11.36
N THR A 564 -22.97 41.84 11.19
CA THR A 564 -22.89 40.91 12.30
C THR A 564 -21.63 41.20 13.12
N THR A 565 -21.72 41.02 14.43
CA THR A 565 -20.57 41.07 15.34
C THR A 565 -20.38 39.76 16.09
N TRP A 566 -21.22 38.78 15.80
CA TRP A 566 -21.31 37.52 16.51
C TRP A 566 -20.81 36.34 15.69
N ILE A 567 -20.83 36.34 14.35
CA ILE A 567 -20.41 35.18 13.56
C ILE A 567 -18.99 34.75 13.94
N GLY A 568 -18.79 33.45 14.16
CA GLY A 568 -17.53 32.93 14.71
C GLY A 568 -17.11 33.61 16.00
N ALA A 569 -18.04 33.75 16.95
CA ALA A 569 -17.84 34.35 18.26
C ALA A 569 -16.79 33.62 19.11
N GLU A 570 -16.51 32.36 18.79
CA GLU A 570 -15.49 31.51 19.40
C GLU A 570 -15.15 30.40 18.40
N ILE A 571 -13.85 30.20 18.12
CA ILE A 571 -13.38 29.08 17.29
C ILE A 571 -12.39 28.30 18.13
N VAL A 572 -12.78 27.14 18.62
CA VAL A 572 -12.03 26.40 19.65
C VAL A 572 -11.71 24.98 19.25
N THR A 573 -10.54 24.51 19.68
CA THR A 573 -10.10 23.13 19.58
C THR A 573 -9.53 22.65 20.91
N LYS A 574 -9.33 21.35 21.07
CA LYS A 574 -8.66 20.79 22.25
C LYS A 574 -7.19 21.26 22.30
N SER A 575 -6.76 21.70 23.47
CA SER A 575 -5.36 22.09 23.70
C SER A 575 -4.44 20.88 23.71
N VAL A 576 -3.20 21.09 23.26
CA VAL A 576 -2.16 20.05 23.30
C VAL A 576 -1.96 19.57 24.74
N ALA A 577 -2.00 18.24 24.93
CA ALA A 577 -1.78 17.58 26.22
C ALA A 577 -2.76 17.99 27.35
N SER A 578 -3.92 18.57 27.01
CA SER A 578 -4.95 18.97 27.98
C SER A 578 -6.35 18.78 27.41
N ASP A 579 -7.35 18.55 28.27
CA ASP A 579 -8.77 18.55 27.88
C ASP A 579 -9.39 19.96 27.90
N SER A 580 -8.59 21.00 28.13
CA SER A 580 -9.02 22.39 28.01
C SER A 580 -9.12 22.81 26.54
N PHE A 581 -9.95 23.81 26.28
CA PHE A 581 -10.11 24.38 24.95
C PHE A 581 -9.14 25.55 24.71
N GLN A 582 -8.54 25.58 23.53
CA GLN A 582 -7.75 26.68 23.00
C GLN A 582 -8.58 27.44 21.97
N ASP A 583 -8.69 28.76 22.13
CA ASP A 583 -9.27 29.65 21.10
C ASP A 583 -8.24 29.86 19.98
N ILE A 584 -8.60 29.42 18.78
CA ILE A 584 -7.81 29.48 17.54
C ILE A 584 -8.42 30.44 16.52
N ARG A 585 -9.35 31.32 16.94
CA ARG A 585 -10.00 32.31 16.06
C ARG A 585 -9.01 33.17 15.30
N SER A 586 -7.90 33.55 15.93
CA SER A 586 -6.83 34.32 15.29
C SER A 586 -6.14 33.58 14.13
N GLU A 587 -6.31 32.27 13.99
CA GLU A 587 -5.86 31.50 12.83
C GLU A 587 -6.82 31.65 11.64
N TYR A 588 -8.08 31.96 11.90
CA TYR A 588 -9.16 32.08 10.90
C TYR A 588 -9.54 33.53 10.54
N LYS A 589 -9.42 34.47 11.47
CA LYS A 589 -9.78 35.88 11.27
C LYS A 589 -9.03 36.85 12.18
#